data_AF-A0A7X6HF12-F1
#
_entry.id   AF-A0A7X6HF12-F1
#
_cell.length_a   1.000
_cell.length_b   1.000
_cell.length_c   1.000
_cell.angle_alpha   90.00
_cell.angle_beta   90.00
_cell.angle_gamma   90.00
#
_symmetry.space_group_name_H-M   'P 1'
#
loop_
_entity.id
_entity.type
_entity.pdbx_description
1 polymer ?
#
loop_
_entity_poly.entity_id
_entity_poly.type
_entity_poly.pdbx_seq_one_letter_code
_entity_poly.pdbx_strand_id
1 'polypeptide(L)'
;MNAGGGDHTHETLELEWFLDGDHVSDDYTPDEISAEALFDRWLVQIGDVEEVPVRWRILRLGEVVPFTDDEVTEDFLSFYTWPVHAETGQKLNWLTLPVVSKGWSKLRADRGGFIQEVTGWKPSPLQRTVHMPSLLKACGWN
;
A
#
# COMPACT_ATOMS: atom_id res chain seq x y z
N MET A 1 5.76 44.09 6.37
CA MET A 1 4.65 43.19 6.74
C MET A 1 5.17 41.77 6.56
N ASN A 2 5.49 41.08 7.65
CA ASN A 2 5.97 39.71 7.62
C ASN A 2 4.74 38.80 7.43
N ALA A 3 4.58 38.21 6.26
CA ALA A 3 3.63 37.13 6.05
C ALA A 3 4.07 35.96 6.95
N GLY A 4 3.19 35.52 7.84
CA GLY A 4 3.46 34.48 8.81
C GLY A 4 4.00 33.23 8.14
N GLY A 5 5.15 32.76 8.61
CA GLY A 5 5.67 31.44 8.27
C GLY A 5 4.64 30.41 8.73
N GLY A 6 3.97 29.77 7.77
CA GLY A 6 3.24 28.55 8.06
C GLY A 6 4.24 27.55 8.65
N ASP A 7 3.85 26.93 9.75
CA ASP A 7 4.70 25.93 10.41
C ASP A 7 4.89 24.76 9.44
N HIS A 8 6.08 24.66 8.85
CA HIS A 8 6.41 23.58 7.93
C HIS A 8 6.81 22.37 8.76
N THR A 9 5.97 21.34 8.76
CA THR A 9 6.30 20.05 9.36
C THR A 9 7.22 19.26 8.43
N HIS A 10 8.24 18.63 9.00
CA HIS A 10 9.15 17.74 8.28
C HIS A 10 8.75 16.31 8.56
N GLU A 11 8.35 15.58 7.51
CA GLU A 11 7.91 14.19 7.63
C GLU A 11 8.59 13.31 6.58
N THR A 12 8.83 12.05 6.95
CA THR A 12 9.22 11.02 5.99
C THR A 12 7.95 10.43 5.39
N LEU A 13 7.82 10.54 4.06
CA LEU A 13 6.66 10.04 3.33
C LEU A 13 6.98 8.66 2.74
N GLU A 14 6.11 7.69 3.03
CA GLU A 14 6.17 6.34 2.51
C GLU A 14 4.76 5.92 2.07
N LEU A 15 4.70 5.14 1.00
CA LEU A 15 3.45 4.61 0.45
C LEU A 15 3.13 3.27 1.10
N GLU A 16 2.00 3.23 1.79
CA GLU A 16 1.35 2.00 2.23
C GLU A 16 0.34 1.56 1.17
N TRP A 17 0.32 0.26 0.87
CA TRP A 17 -0.54 -0.34 -0.15
C TRP A 17 -1.48 -1.38 0.48
N PHE A 18 -2.65 -1.56 -0.11
CA PHE A 18 -3.64 -2.56 0.28
C PHE A 18 -4.22 -3.21 -0.97
N LEU A 19 -4.53 -4.50 -0.90
CA LEU A 19 -5.34 -5.14 -1.95
C LEU A 19 -6.76 -5.34 -1.44
N ASP A 20 -7.73 -5.25 -2.34
CA ASP A 20 -9.11 -5.59 -1.99
C ASP A 20 -9.16 -7.04 -1.43
N GLY A 21 -9.85 -7.19 -0.29
CA GLY A 21 -9.93 -8.46 0.43
C GLY A 21 -8.78 -8.77 1.40
N ASP A 22 -7.70 -7.97 1.44
CA ASP A 22 -6.55 -8.26 2.32
C ASP A 22 -6.86 -8.18 3.83
N HIS A 23 -8.00 -7.59 4.20
CA HIS A 23 -8.54 -7.56 5.57
C HIS A 23 -8.84 -8.96 6.14
N VAL A 24 -8.86 -10.02 5.31
CA VAL A 24 -8.93 -11.40 5.80
C VAL A 24 -7.81 -11.72 6.81
N SER A 25 -6.69 -11.00 6.75
CA SER A 25 -5.61 -11.15 7.74
C SER A 25 -5.95 -10.60 9.12
N ASP A 26 -6.97 -9.75 9.27
CA ASP A 26 -7.32 -9.14 10.57
C ASP A 26 -7.84 -10.19 11.58
N ASP A 27 -8.33 -11.32 11.07
CA ASP A 27 -8.91 -12.41 11.88
C ASP A 27 -7.87 -13.44 12.36
N TYR A 28 -6.59 -13.25 12.00
CA TYR A 28 -5.54 -14.22 12.31
C TYR A 28 -4.23 -13.57 12.73
N THR A 29 -3.42 -14.33 13.43
CA THR A 29 -2.01 -14.05 13.67
C THR A 29 -1.12 -15.04 12.92
N PRO A 30 0.17 -14.71 12.69
CA PRO A 30 1.12 -15.63 12.06
C PRO A 30 1.37 -16.94 12.83
N ASP A 31 0.99 -17.02 14.10
CA ASP A 31 1.06 -18.26 14.89
C ASP A 31 -0.19 -19.15 14.70
N GLU A 32 -1.30 -18.59 14.21
CA GLU A 32 -2.56 -19.29 13.97
C GLU A 32 -2.70 -19.78 12.51
N ILE A 33 -2.16 -19.04 11.55
CA ILE A 33 -2.22 -19.37 10.13
C ILE A 33 -0.92 -19.01 9.41
N SER A 34 -0.46 -19.91 8.54
CA SER A 34 0.69 -19.63 7.67
C SER A 34 0.32 -18.63 6.57
N ALA A 35 1.32 -18.01 5.96
CA ALA A 35 1.11 -17.07 4.86
C ALA A 35 0.42 -17.76 3.67
N GLU A 36 0.82 -19.00 3.35
CA GLU A 36 0.24 -19.84 2.29
C GLU A 36 -1.24 -20.12 2.53
N ALA A 37 -1.59 -20.58 3.73
CA ALA A 37 -2.98 -20.91 4.06
C ALA A 37 -3.87 -19.67 4.10
N LEU A 38 -3.34 -18.52 4.51
CA LEU A 38 -4.07 -17.25 4.45
C LEU A 38 -4.20 -16.73 3.03
N PHE A 39 -3.17 -16.94 2.19
CA PHE A 39 -3.21 -16.62 0.77
C PHE A 39 -4.28 -17.41 0.03
N ASP A 40 -4.40 -18.72 0.27
CA ASP A 40 -5.49 -19.54 -0.30
C ASP A 40 -6.88 -19.03 0.10
N ARG A 41 -7.06 -18.63 1.37
CA ARG A 41 -8.33 -18.04 1.83
C ARG A 41 -8.62 -16.71 1.14
N TRP A 42 -7.60 -15.87 0.98
CA TRP A 42 -7.74 -14.62 0.25
C TRP A 42 -8.13 -14.87 -1.21
N LEU A 43 -7.50 -15.84 -1.90
CA LEU A 43 -7.86 -16.23 -3.27
C LEU A 43 -9.32 -16.69 -3.37
N VAL A 44 -9.79 -17.50 -2.43
CA VAL A 44 -11.21 -17.90 -2.35
C VAL A 44 -12.13 -16.69 -2.16
N GLN A 45 -11.71 -15.72 -1.34
CA GLN A 45 -12.50 -14.52 -1.06
C GLN A 45 -12.60 -13.57 -2.27
N ILE A 46 -11.50 -13.34 -3.00
CA ILE A 46 -11.52 -12.47 -4.18
C ILE A 46 -12.16 -13.15 -5.41
N GLY A 47 -12.18 -14.48 -5.45
CA GLY A 47 -12.78 -15.26 -6.53
C GLY A 47 -12.00 -15.16 -7.85
N ASP A 48 -12.67 -15.43 -8.97
CA ASP A 48 -12.08 -15.48 -10.32
C ASP A 48 -11.88 -14.08 -10.95
N VAL A 49 -11.29 -13.14 -10.19
CA VAL A 49 -10.97 -11.80 -10.68
C VAL A 49 -9.62 -11.78 -11.40
N GLU A 50 -9.58 -11.18 -12.60
CA GLU A 50 -8.33 -11.03 -13.35
C GLU A 50 -7.44 -9.92 -12.79
N GLU A 51 -8.05 -8.83 -12.33
CA GLU A 51 -7.36 -7.67 -11.75
C GLU A 51 -7.89 -7.36 -10.37
N VAL A 52 -6.97 -7.24 -9.40
CA VAL A 52 -7.29 -6.77 -8.04
C VAL A 52 -6.81 -5.33 -7.90
N PRO A 53 -7.67 -4.38 -7.49
CA PRO A 53 -7.26 -3.01 -7.21
C PRO A 53 -6.23 -2.92 -6.09
N VAL A 54 -5.26 -2.02 -6.27
CA VAL A 54 -4.29 -1.61 -5.25
C VAL A 54 -4.71 -0.24 -4.72
N ARG A 55 -5.01 -0.18 -3.43
CA ARG A 55 -5.32 1.07 -2.73
C ARG A 55 -4.07 1.59 -2.03
N TRP A 56 -3.99 2.90 -1.84
CA TRP A 56 -2.78 3.56 -1.38
C TRP A 56 -3.06 4.62 -0.32
N ARG A 57 -2.20 4.68 0.69
CA ARG A 57 -2.18 5.73 1.72
C ARG A 57 -0.76 6.17 2.03
N ILE A 58 -0.65 7.34 2.63
CA ILE A 58 0.60 7.80 3.24
C ILE A 58 0.67 7.19 4.64
N LEU A 59 1.62 6.26 4.87
CA LEU A 59 1.65 5.40 6.07
C LEU A 59 1.44 6.17 7.39
N ARG A 60 2.24 7.23 7.62
CA ARG A 60 2.23 7.96 8.90
C ARG A 60 1.07 8.92 9.06
N LEU A 61 0.43 9.32 7.97
CA LEU A 61 -0.65 10.31 7.99
C LEU A 61 -2.03 9.66 7.85
N GLY A 62 -2.09 8.42 7.33
CA GLY A 62 -3.34 7.72 7.04
C GLY A 62 -4.13 8.32 5.87
N GLU A 63 -3.62 9.39 5.26
CA GLU A 63 -4.24 10.11 4.15
C GLU A 63 -4.18 9.32 2.85
N VAL A 64 -5.23 9.42 2.04
CA VAL A 64 -5.27 8.88 0.68
C VAL A 64 -4.27 9.63 -0.19
N VAL A 65 -3.46 8.91 -0.95
CA VAL A 65 -2.47 9.52 -1.85
C VAL A 65 -3.19 10.13 -3.07
N PRO A 66 -2.64 11.18 -3.70
CA PRO A 66 -3.27 11.73 -4.88
C PRO A 66 -3.19 10.76 -6.07
N PHE A 67 -4.05 10.99 -7.05
CA PHE A 67 -4.08 10.28 -8.35
C PHE A 67 -4.51 8.80 -8.29
N THR A 68 -5.18 8.39 -7.20
CA THR A 68 -5.88 7.11 -7.12
C THR A 68 -7.32 7.24 -7.59
N ASP A 69 -7.84 6.20 -8.25
CA ASP A 69 -9.25 6.12 -8.65
C ASP A 69 -10.13 5.65 -7.46
N ASP A 70 -9.92 6.21 -6.26
CA ASP A 70 -10.76 5.89 -5.10
C ASP A 70 -12.04 6.77 -5.16
N GLU A 71 -13.19 6.25 -4.72
CA GLU A 71 -14.47 7.00 -4.72
C GLU A 71 -14.48 8.17 -3.73
N VAL A 72 -13.42 8.31 -2.94
CA VAL A 72 -13.23 9.38 -1.98
C VAL A 72 -12.94 10.68 -2.72
N THR A 73 -13.76 11.70 -2.49
CA THR A 73 -13.63 13.02 -3.12
C THR A 73 -12.42 13.82 -2.61
N GLU A 74 -11.82 13.40 -1.51
CA GLU A 74 -10.76 14.11 -0.81
C GLU A 74 -9.52 13.22 -0.70
N ASP A 75 -8.36 13.79 -1.01
CA ASP A 75 -7.04 13.16 -0.90
C ASP A 75 -6.08 14.05 -0.11
N PHE A 76 -4.83 13.63 0.01
CA PHE A 76 -3.78 14.41 0.67
C PHE A 76 -3.70 15.87 0.17
N LEU A 77 -3.86 16.12 -1.13
CA LEU A 77 -3.77 17.47 -1.70
C LEU A 77 -5.03 18.31 -1.49
N SER A 78 -6.10 17.73 -0.96
CA SER A 78 -7.29 18.46 -0.50
C SER A 78 -7.02 19.22 0.81
N PHE A 79 -6.13 18.71 1.66
CA PHE A 79 -5.84 19.28 2.98
C PHE A 79 -4.43 19.87 3.08
N TYR A 80 -3.48 19.36 2.29
CA TYR A 80 -2.08 19.75 2.34
C TYR A 80 -1.63 20.38 1.02
N THR A 81 -0.64 21.26 1.13
CA THR A 81 0.04 21.77 -0.06
C THR A 81 1.02 20.74 -0.62
N TRP A 82 1.41 20.91 -1.89
CA TRP A 82 2.35 19.99 -2.53
C TRP A 82 3.68 19.91 -1.75
N PRO A 83 4.06 18.74 -1.21
CA PRO A 83 5.25 18.64 -0.38
C PRO A 83 6.52 18.96 -1.17
N VAL A 84 7.49 19.55 -0.50
CA VAL A 84 8.80 19.85 -1.08
C VAL A 84 9.88 19.14 -0.28
N HIS A 85 10.92 18.67 -0.96
CA HIS A 85 12.08 18.08 -0.31
C HIS A 85 12.76 19.14 0.57
N ALA A 86 12.94 18.83 1.86
CA ALA A 86 13.42 19.78 2.85
C ALA A 86 14.77 20.43 2.50
N GLU A 87 15.67 19.68 1.83
CA GLU A 87 17.00 20.18 1.49
C GLU A 87 17.08 20.87 0.11
N THR A 88 16.32 20.40 -0.88
CA THR A 88 16.48 20.83 -2.28
C THR A 88 15.38 21.78 -2.72
N GLY A 89 14.30 21.90 -1.94
CA GLY A 89 13.10 22.66 -2.30
C GLY A 89 12.34 22.08 -3.50
N GLN A 90 12.77 20.95 -4.05
CA GLN A 90 12.09 20.33 -5.19
C GLN A 90 10.77 19.75 -4.75
N LYS A 91 9.75 19.91 -5.60
CA LYS A 91 8.45 19.27 -5.41
C LYS A 91 8.62 17.75 -5.35
N LEU A 92 7.89 17.13 -4.42
CA LEU A 92 7.84 15.68 -4.29
C LEU A 92 7.39 15.04 -5.59
N ASN A 93 8.08 13.97 -6.00
CA ASN A 93 7.63 13.08 -7.06
C ASN A 93 7.00 11.83 -6.42
N TRP A 94 5.68 11.69 -6.53
CA TRP A 94 4.92 10.59 -5.93
C TRP A 94 5.30 9.21 -6.49
N LEU A 95 5.73 9.15 -7.75
CA LEU A 95 6.14 7.90 -8.41
C LEU A 95 7.50 7.36 -7.94
N THR A 96 8.22 8.13 -7.12
CA THR A 96 9.52 7.73 -6.57
C THR A 96 9.47 7.53 -5.06
N LEU A 97 8.30 7.65 -4.44
CA LEU A 97 8.16 7.43 -3.00
C LEU A 97 8.46 5.97 -2.65
N PRO A 98 9.13 5.71 -1.52
CA PRO A 98 9.33 4.35 -1.04
C PRO A 98 7.99 3.65 -0.79
N VAL A 99 7.85 2.42 -1.29
CA VAL A 99 6.70 1.55 -0.98
C VAL A 99 7.07 0.63 0.18
N VAL A 100 6.25 0.66 1.23
CA VAL A 100 6.43 -0.13 2.44
C VAL A 100 6.49 -1.62 2.09
N SER A 101 7.51 -2.30 2.63
CA SER A 101 7.60 -3.76 2.52
C SER A 101 6.85 -4.38 3.69
N LYS A 102 5.95 -5.33 3.41
CA LYS A 102 5.12 -6.02 4.40
C LYS A 102 5.64 -7.44 4.63
N GLY A 103 5.23 -8.08 5.74
CA GLY A 103 5.58 -9.47 6.03
C GLY A 103 4.57 -10.17 6.93
N TRP A 104 4.58 -11.51 6.84
CA TRP A 104 3.73 -12.39 7.64
C TRP A 104 4.56 -13.54 8.23
N SER A 105 5.02 -13.35 9.46
CA SER A 105 5.90 -14.26 10.19
C SER A 105 5.75 -14.07 11.70
N LYS A 106 6.43 -14.89 12.51
CA LYS A 106 6.45 -14.71 13.98
C LYS A 106 6.91 -13.34 14.46
N LEU A 107 7.58 -12.56 13.61
CA LEU A 107 8.08 -11.23 13.93
C LEU A 107 7.23 -10.09 13.33
N ARG A 108 6.35 -10.38 12.37
CA ARG A 108 5.58 -9.38 11.61
C ARG A 108 4.21 -9.92 11.22
N ALA A 109 3.16 -9.13 11.47
CA ALA A 109 1.78 -9.47 11.15
C ALA A 109 1.12 -8.32 10.38
N ASP A 110 1.77 -7.87 9.30
CA ASP A 110 1.27 -6.72 8.55
C ASP A 110 0.06 -7.14 7.71
N ARG A 111 -0.99 -6.32 7.66
CA ARG A 111 -2.15 -6.57 6.78
C ARG A 111 -1.69 -6.70 5.32
N GLY A 112 -2.07 -7.78 4.65
CA GLY A 112 -1.62 -8.08 3.28
C GLY A 112 -0.17 -8.56 3.18
N GLY A 113 0.56 -8.69 4.30
CA GLY A 113 1.93 -9.19 4.33
C GLY A 113 2.07 -10.62 3.83
N PHE A 114 1.04 -11.45 4.00
CA PHE A 114 1.01 -12.83 3.51
C PHE A 114 1.10 -12.90 1.98
N ILE A 115 0.56 -11.90 1.26
CA ILE A 115 0.65 -11.81 -0.19
C ILE A 115 2.10 -11.62 -0.61
N GLN A 116 2.80 -10.66 0.01
CA GLN A 116 4.21 -10.40 -0.30
C GLN A 116 5.11 -11.58 0.11
N GLU A 117 4.82 -12.23 1.24
CA GLU A 117 5.58 -13.39 1.71
C GLU A 117 5.47 -14.56 0.73
N VAL A 118 4.26 -14.88 0.26
CA VAL A 118 4.02 -16.00 -0.65
C VAL A 118 4.52 -15.71 -2.07
N THR A 119 4.25 -14.51 -2.57
CA THR A 119 4.47 -14.20 -4.00
C THR A 119 5.80 -13.53 -4.29
N GLY A 120 6.47 -12.99 -3.26
CA GLY A 120 7.62 -12.09 -3.41
C GLY A 120 7.27 -10.75 -4.07
N TRP A 121 6.00 -10.52 -4.40
CA TRP A 121 5.56 -9.33 -5.11
C TRP A 121 5.30 -8.17 -4.15
N LYS A 122 5.67 -6.98 -4.62
CA LYS A 122 5.32 -5.69 -4.03
C LYS A 122 4.96 -4.74 -5.16
N PRO A 123 3.89 -3.94 -5.04
CA PRO A 123 3.51 -3.03 -6.10
C PRO A 123 4.56 -1.94 -6.34
N SER A 124 4.62 -1.45 -7.58
CA SER A 124 5.30 -0.19 -7.87
C SER A 124 4.49 1.00 -7.34
N PRO A 125 5.11 2.15 -7.00
CA PRO A 125 4.39 3.33 -6.53
C PRO A 125 3.20 3.68 -7.41
N LEU A 126 2.01 3.81 -6.80
CA LEU A 126 0.76 4.16 -7.48
C LEU A 126 0.33 3.18 -8.61
N GLN A 127 0.86 1.95 -8.61
CA GLN A 127 0.31 0.88 -9.44
C GLN A 127 -1.18 0.70 -9.10
N ARG A 128 -2.07 0.71 -10.10
CA ARG A 128 -3.53 0.72 -9.89
C ARG A 128 -4.11 -0.66 -9.60
N THR A 129 -3.63 -1.67 -10.30
CA THR A 129 -4.14 -3.04 -10.21
C THR A 129 -2.99 -4.03 -10.24
N VAL A 130 -3.22 -5.24 -9.75
CA VAL A 130 -2.36 -6.40 -9.97
C VAL A 130 -3.11 -7.43 -10.79
N HIS A 131 -2.50 -7.90 -11.88
CA HIS A 131 -3.07 -8.94 -12.73
C HIS A 131 -2.80 -10.31 -12.12
N MET A 132 -3.83 -10.94 -11.56
CA MET A 132 -3.74 -12.17 -10.77
C MET A 132 -3.19 -13.35 -11.56
N PRO A 133 -3.63 -13.63 -12.81
CA PRO A 133 -3.06 -14.74 -13.58
C PRO A 133 -1.55 -14.59 -13.83
N SER A 134 -1.06 -13.36 -14.01
CA SER A 134 0.37 -13.10 -14.16
C SER A 134 1.12 -13.30 -12.85
N LEU A 135 0.57 -12.81 -11.73
CA LEU A 135 1.17 -12.93 -10.41
C LEU A 135 1.31 -14.40 -10.00
N LEU A 136 0.21 -15.16 -10.05
CA LEU A 136 0.17 -16.57 -9.67
C LEU A 136 1.14 -17.41 -10.51
N LYS A 137 1.15 -17.17 -11.82
CA LYS A 137 2.11 -17.81 -12.73
C LYS A 137 3.56 -17.44 -12.40
N ALA A 138 3.84 -16.18 -12.04
CA ALA A 138 5.19 -15.72 -11.75
C ALA A 138 5.74 -16.27 -10.42
N CYS A 139 4.89 -16.43 -9.40
CA CYS A 139 5.29 -17.04 -8.13
C CYS A 139 5.18 -18.58 -8.11
N GLY A 140 4.67 -19.19 -9.17
CA GLY A 140 4.53 -20.64 -9.29
C GLY A 140 3.38 -21.21 -8.45
N TRP A 141 2.39 -20.38 -8.11
CA TRP A 141 1.18 -20.80 -7.40
C TRP A 141 0.24 -21.51 -8.37
N ASN A 142 -0.14 -22.75 -8.06
CA ASN A 142 -1.01 -23.61 -8.87
C ASN A 142 -2.25 -24.04 -8.08
#